data_AF-A0A8C2AHX1-F1
#
_entry.id   AF-A0A8C2AHX1-F1
#
_cell.length_a   1.000
_cell.length_b   1.000
_cell.length_c   1.000
_cell.angle_alpha   90.00
_cell.angle_beta   90.00
_cell.angle_gamma   90.00
#
_symmetry.space_group_name_H-M   'P 1'
#
loop_
_entity.id
_entity.type
_entity.pdbx_description
1 polymer ?
#
loop_
_entity_poly.entity_id
_entity_poly.type
_entity_poly.pdbx_seq_one_letter_code
_entity_poly.pdbx_strand_id
1 'polypeptide(L)'
;MYNAKGMIFLFVTYCVQEERTIHDRNLLEVRDPHIQWKVKFLLGNSSRQISQCRNSIQGKILLTDELGYVCERKDLLVNGCCNVNAPSSSQYVCKSCLANGCCSVYEYCVSCCLQPDKQPLLERFLNQAAISFQNLFTSVEDHFELCLAKCRTSSQSVQHENTYRNSQAKYCYGESPPELLPI
;
A
#
# COMPACT_ATOMS: atom_id res chain seq x y z
N MET A 1 59.93 -11.84 0.39
CA MET A 1 58.75 -12.33 -0.36
C MET A 1 57.72 -12.77 0.67
N TYR A 2 56.77 -11.89 0.99
CA TYR A 2 55.76 -12.14 2.03
C TYR A 2 54.74 -13.15 1.53
N ASN A 3 54.55 -14.21 2.31
CA ASN A 3 53.81 -15.41 1.96
C ASN A 3 52.30 -15.12 1.86
N ALA A 4 51.68 -15.47 0.73
CA ALA A 4 50.25 -15.34 0.46
C ALA A 4 49.33 -15.99 1.52
N LYS A 5 49.86 -16.92 2.32
CA LYS A 5 49.17 -17.57 3.45
C LYS A 5 48.89 -16.64 4.64
N GLY A 6 49.72 -15.60 4.84
CA GLY A 6 49.54 -14.63 5.95
C GLY A 6 48.44 -13.60 5.69
N MET A 7 48.22 -13.23 4.42
CA MET A 7 47.14 -12.31 4.02
C MET A 7 45.77 -12.97 4.17
N ILE A 8 45.62 -14.23 3.76
CA ILE A 8 44.35 -14.96 3.90
C ILE A 8 43.94 -15.08 5.37
N PHE A 9 44.89 -15.36 6.26
CA PHE A 9 44.59 -15.50 7.69
C PHE A 9 44.08 -14.19 8.30
N LEU A 10 44.67 -13.03 7.92
CA LEU A 10 44.22 -11.71 8.38
C LEU A 10 42.83 -11.32 7.86
N PHE A 11 42.48 -11.69 6.62
CA PHE A 11 41.14 -11.43 6.07
C PHE A 11 40.05 -12.27 6.73
N VAL A 12 40.34 -13.55 7.04
CA VAL A 12 39.37 -14.42 7.73
C VAL A 12 39.14 -13.95 9.17
N THR A 13 40.17 -13.50 9.90
CA THR A 13 39.96 -12.90 11.22
C THR A 13 39.17 -11.59 11.14
N TYR A 14 39.38 -10.75 10.12
CA TYR A 14 38.60 -9.51 9.96
C TYR A 14 37.11 -9.79 9.70
N CYS A 15 36.79 -10.74 8.81
CA CYS A 15 35.39 -11.16 8.56
C CYS A 15 34.73 -11.77 9.81
N VAL A 16 35.42 -12.64 10.55
CA VAL A 16 34.87 -13.27 11.78
C VAL A 16 34.71 -12.25 12.91
N GLN A 17 35.58 -11.23 12.99
CA GLN A 17 35.46 -10.15 13.96
C GLN A 17 34.24 -9.25 13.63
N GLU A 18 33.94 -9.02 12.35
CA GLU A 18 32.79 -8.23 11.89
C GLU A 18 31.45 -8.97 12.13
N GLU A 19 31.39 -10.30 11.97
CA GLU A 19 30.18 -11.06 12.31
C GLU A 19 29.86 -11.06 13.81
N ARG A 20 30.86 -11.13 14.70
CA ARG A 20 30.63 -11.08 16.16
C ARG A 20 30.16 -9.71 16.65
N THR A 21 30.65 -8.61 16.07
CA THR A 21 30.17 -7.27 16.41
C THR A 21 28.76 -7.01 15.88
N ILE A 22 28.37 -7.65 14.76
CA ILE A 22 26.98 -7.62 14.24
C ILE A 22 26.04 -8.45 15.12
N HIS A 23 26.47 -9.61 15.64
CA HIS A 23 25.61 -10.46 16.47
C HIS A 23 25.35 -9.86 17.86
N ASP A 24 26.36 -9.26 18.51
CA ASP A 24 26.18 -8.61 19.82
C ASP A 24 25.37 -7.30 19.73
N ARG A 25 25.39 -6.61 18.58
CA ARG A 25 24.53 -5.44 18.31
C ARG A 25 23.05 -5.80 18.11
N ASN A 26 22.74 -7.03 17.73
CA ASN A 26 21.36 -7.48 17.54
C ASN A 26 20.65 -7.91 18.83
N LEU A 27 21.37 -8.00 19.97
CA LEU A 27 20.80 -8.46 21.23
C LEU A 27 20.37 -7.32 22.19
N LEU A 28 20.62 -6.06 21.81
CA LEU A 28 20.34 -4.88 22.66
C LEU A 28 19.38 -3.85 22.05
N GLU A 29 18.70 -4.19 20.95
CA GLU A 29 17.65 -3.33 20.41
C GLU A 29 16.39 -4.13 19.99
N VAL A 30 15.88 -4.95 20.89
CA VAL A 30 14.41 -5.17 20.96
C VAL A 30 13.79 -3.91 21.59
N ARG A 31 13.97 -2.77 20.92
CA ARG A 31 13.03 -1.67 21.06
C ARG A 31 11.88 -2.08 20.20
N ASP A 32 10.82 -2.57 20.82
CA ASP A 32 9.50 -2.67 20.19
C ASP A 32 9.18 -1.27 19.66
N PRO A 33 9.35 -1.01 18.35
CA PRO A 33 8.85 0.22 17.82
C PRO A 33 7.37 -0.10 17.67
N HIS A 34 6.59 0.20 18.70
CA HIS A 34 5.20 0.53 18.50
C HIS A 34 5.21 1.70 17.51
N ILE A 35 5.22 1.38 16.22
CA ILE A 35 5.22 2.36 15.14
C ILE A 35 3.85 3.00 15.27
N GLN A 36 3.87 4.20 15.85
CA GLN A 36 2.70 5.04 15.94
C GLN A 36 2.42 5.54 14.53
N TRP A 37 1.68 4.74 13.77
CA TRP A 37 1.24 5.09 12.44
C TRP A 37 0.47 6.42 12.50
N LYS A 38 0.83 7.35 11.61
CA LYS A 38 0.18 8.66 11.53
C LYS A 38 -1.21 8.62 10.91
N VAL A 39 -1.60 7.46 10.34
CA VAL A 39 -2.87 7.28 9.64
C VAL A 39 -4.03 7.51 10.60
N LYS A 40 -4.72 8.63 10.43
CA LYS A 40 -5.95 8.94 11.16
C LYS A 40 -7.13 8.45 10.34
N PHE A 41 -7.74 7.34 10.75
CA PHE A 41 -9.02 6.90 10.21
C PHE A 41 -10.11 7.87 10.71
N LEU A 42 -10.33 8.96 9.99
CA LEU A 42 -11.40 9.90 10.31
C LEU A 42 -12.74 9.28 9.89
N LEU A 43 -13.39 8.59 10.83
CA LEU A 43 -14.80 8.21 10.69
C LEU A 43 -15.61 9.49 10.44
N GLY A 44 -16.36 9.53 9.34
CA GLY A 44 -17.04 10.70 8.78
C GLY A 44 -18.00 11.41 9.72
N ASN A 45 -17.46 12.14 10.68
CA ASN A 45 -18.15 13.11 11.53
C ASN A 45 -17.49 14.49 11.48
N SER A 46 -16.64 14.71 10.47
CA SER A 46 -16.21 16.06 10.12
C SER A 46 -17.30 16.69 9.28
N SER A 47 -18.14 17.49 9.94
CA SER A 47 -18.76 18.69 9.39
C SER A 47 -17.73 19.73 8.88
N ARG A 48 -16.53 19.28 8.45
CA ARG A 48 -15.69 20.08 7.58
C ARG A 48 -16.42 20.06 6.25
N GLN A 49 -16.99 21.19 5.87
CA GLN A 49 -17.23 21.47 4.46
C GLN A 49 -15.86 21.37 3.79
N ILE A 50 -15.51 20.18 3.33
CA ILE A 50 -14.29 19.92 2.58
C ILE A 50 -14.51 20.67 1.27
N SER A 51 -13.99 21.90 1.24
CA SER A 51 -14.13 22.81 0.12
C SER A 51 -13.26 22.38 -1.06
N GLN A 52 -12.34 21.45 -0.85
CA GLN A 52 -11.41 20.93 -1.84
C GLN A 52 -11.05 19.47 -1.53
N CYS A 53 -11.19 18.58 -2.52
CA CYS A 53 -10.81 17.17 -2.37
C CYS A 53 -9.52 16.85 -3.11
N ARG A 54 -8.76 15.91 -2.58
CA ARG A 54 -7.77 15.17 -3.37
C ARG A 54 -8.49 14.06 -4.15
N ASN A 55 -7.92 13.68 -5.29
CA ASN A 55 -8.38 12.55 -6.08
C ASN A 55 -7.21 11.71 -6.57
N SER A 56 -7.50 10.56 -7.18
CA SER A 56 -6.47 9.63 -7.66
C SER A 56 -5.62 10.18 -8.81
N ILE A 57 -6.07 11.24 -9.51
CA ILE A 57 -5.46 11.95 -10.67
C ILE A 57 -5.16 11.07 -11.91
N GLN A 58 -4.74 9.82 -11.70
CA GLN A 58 -4.18 8.89 -12.68
C GLN A 58 -5.21 8.31 -13.65
N GLY A 59 -6.48 8.25 -13.27
CA GLY A 59 -7.50 7.54 -14.04
C GLY A 59 -7.91 8.28 -15.32
N LYS A 60 -7.90 7.61 -16.48
CA LYS A 60 -8.22 8.25 -17.78
C LYS A 60 -9.73 8.52 -17.97
N ILE A 61 -10.59 7.70 -17.38
CA ILE A 61 -12.05 7.76 -17.57
C ILE A 61 -12.73 7.97 -16.22
N LEU A 62 -12.38 7.13 -15.25
CA LEU A 62 -12.87 7.19 -13.89
C LEU A 62 -11.84 7.83 -12.98
N LEU A 63 -12.29 8.48 -11.90
CA LEU A 63 -11.48 9.03 -10.84
C LEU A 63 -12.13 8.71 -9.49
N THR A 64 -11.31 8.60 -8.45
CA THR A 64 -11.78 8.42 -7.07
C THR A 64 -11.33 9.59 -6.22
N ASP A 65 -12.24 10.20 -5.46
CA ASP A 65 -11.92 11.25 -4.50
C ASP A 65 -11.59 10.70 -3.10
N GLU A 66 -11.07 11.58 -2.23
CA GLU A 66 -10.71 11.21 -0.86
C GLU A 66 -11.89 10.83 0.04
N LEU A 67 -13.12 11.16 -0.38
CA LEU A 67 -14.35 10.76 0.30
C LEU A 67 -14.84 9.37 -0.13
N GLY A 68 -14.16 8.77 -1.11
CA GLY A 68 -14.47 7.44 -1.64
C GLY A 68 -15.53 7.44 -2.73
N TYR A 69 -15.91 8.59 -3.30
CA TYR A 69 -16.74 8.64 -4.51
C TYR A 69 -15.90 8.34 -5.74
N VAL A 70 -16.48 7.55 -6.64
CA VAL A 70 -15.97 7.28 -7.98
C VAL A 70 -16.89 7.94 -8.98
N CYS A 71 -16.32 8.76 -9.86
CA CYS A 71 -17.05 9.45 -10.91
C CYS A 71 -16.27 9.44 -12.22
N GLU A 72 -16.96 9.74 -13.33
CA GLU A 72 -16.29 10.04 -14.58
C GLU A 72 -15.62 11.42 -14.52
N ARG A 73 -14.56 11.62 -15.31
CA ARG A 73 -13.86 12.91 -15.36
C ARG A 73 -14.78 14.11 -15.69
N LYS A 74 -15.84 13.90 -16.47
CA LYS A 74 -16.81 14.96 -16.82
C LYS A 74 -17.62 15.45 -15.62
N ASP A 75 -17.75 14.62 -14.59
CA ASP A 75 -18.54 14.87 -13.40
C ASP A 75 -17.65 15.29 -12.21
N LEU A 76 -16.35 15.51 -12.46
CA LEU A 76 -15.42 16.07 -11.50
C LEU A 76 -15.65 17.57 -11.38
N LEU A 77 -15.87 18.04 -10.15
CA LEU A 77 -16.05 19.45 -9.85
C LEU A 77 -14.70 20.19 -9.82
N VAL A 78 -14.75 21.51 -9.96
CA VAL A 78 -13.55 22.38 -9.93
C VAL A 78 -12.78 22.31 -8.61
N ASN A 79 -13.44 21.89 -7.53
CA ASN A 79 -12.81 21.67 -6.24
C ASN A 79 -12.09 20.32 -6.12
N GLY A 80 -12.06 19.51 -7.18
CA GLY A 80 -11.41 18.20 -7.21
C GLY A 80 -12.23 17.05 -6.62
N CYS A 81 -13.44 17.31 -6.12
CA CYS A 81 -14.38 16.31 -5.63
C CYS A 81 -15.28 15.78 -6.76
N CYS A 82 -15.83 14.58 -6.58
CA CYS A 82 -16.86 14.07 -7.48
C CYS A 82 -18.22 14.76 -7.22
N ASN A 83 -18.98 15.02 -8.29
CA ASN A 83 -20.34 15.54 -8.15
C ASN A 83 -21.28 14.44 -7.64
N VAL A 84 -21.68 14.52 -6.37
CA VAL A 84 -22.57 13.54 -5.72
C VAL A 84 -23.97 13.44 -6.36
N ASN A 85 -24.40 14.47 -7.08
CA ASN A 85 -25.71 14.49 -7.75
C ASN A 85 -25.67 13.85 -9.15
N ALA A 86 -24.49 13.58 -9.69
CA ALA A 86 -24.36 12.95 -11.00
C ALA A 86 -24.70 11.45 -10.90
N PRO A 87 -25.44 10.87 -11.87
CA PRO A 87 -25.83 9.45 -11.83
C PRO A 87 -24.65 8.50 -12.03
N SER A 88 -23.55 8.98 -12.59
CA SER A 88 -22.28 8.28 -12.76
C SER A 88 -21.46 8.21 -11.47
N SER A 89 -21.76 9.07 -10.49
CA SER A 89 -21.07 9.09 -9.20
C SER A 89 -21.60 8.02 -8.27
N SER A 90 -20.69 7.26 -7.67
CA SER A 90 -21.06 6.24 -6.69
C SER A 90 -20.00 6.15 -5.60
N GLN A 91 -20.44 6.01 -4.35
CA GLN A 91 -19.54 5.93 -3.20
C GLN A 91 -19.17 4.48 -2.90
N TYR A 92 -17.92 4.26 -2.50
CA TYR A 92 -17.45 2.99 -1.95
C TYR A 92 -17.70 1.78 -2.87
N VAL A 93 -17.31 1.90 -4.14
CA VAL A 93 -17.62 0.93 -5.19
C VAL A 93 -16.63 -0.24 -5.16
N CYS A 94 -17.12 -1.46 -4.89
CA CYS A 94 -16.34 -2.70 -4.92
C CYS A 94 -16.71 -3.65 -6.08
N LYS A 95 -17.41 -3.18 -7.11
CA LYS A 95 -18.04 -4.04 -8.15
C LYS A 95 -17.06 -4.94 -8.92
N SER A 96 -15.81 -4.50 -9.09
CA SER A 96 -14.78 -5.25 -9.80
C SER A 96 -13.79 -5.96 -8.89
N CYS A 97 -14.09 -6.07 -7.60
CA CYS A 97 -13.19 -6.61 -6.59
C CYS A 97 -13.58 -8.05 -6.24
N LEU A 98 -12.58 -8.91 -6.16
CA LEU A 98 -12.69 -10.29 -5.72
C LEU A 98 -12.61 -10.38 -4.18
N ALA A 99 -12.94 -11.55 -3.65
CA ALA A 99 -12.98 -11.79 -2.20
C ALA A 99 -11.62 -11.61 -1.50
N ASN A 100 -10.51 -11.76 -2.23
CA ASN A 100 -9.15 -11.51 -1.73
C ASN A 100 -8.80 -10.01 -1.63
N GLY A 101 -9.72 -9.10 -1.94
CA GLY A 101 -9.47 -7.66 -1.90
C GLY A 101 -8.62 -7.15 -3.06
N CYS A 102 -8.60 -7.87 -4.18
CA CYS A 102 -8.00 -7.45 -5.44
C CYS A 102 -9.06 -7.11 -6.48
N CYS A 103 -8.80 -6.10 -7.30
CA CYS A 103 -9.74 -5.55 -8.26
C CYS A 103 -9.10 -5.41 -9.66
N SER A 104 -9.95 -5.40 -10.69
CA SER A 104 -9.51 -5.17 -12.07
C SER A 104 -9.28 -3.69 -12.40
N VAL A 105 -9.99 -2.78 -11.70
CA VAL A 105 -9.95 -1.33 -11.89
C VAL A 105 -9.32 -0.67 -10.66
N TYR A 106 -8.38 0.24 -10.90
CA TYR A 106 -7.63 0.92 -9.83
C TYR A 106 -8.55 1.80 -8.97
N GLU A 107 -9.40 2.59 -9.62
CA GLU A 107 -10.31 3.53 -8.98
C GLU A 107 -11.30 2.83 -8.05
N TYR A 108 -11.80 1.66 -8.45
CA TYR A 108 -12.64 0.81 -7.61
C TYR A 108 -11.86 0.18 -6.46
N CYS A 109 -10.61 -0.22 -6.65
CA CYS A 109 -9.76 -0.66 -5.54
C CYS A 109 -9.63 0.43 -4.46
N VAL A 110 -9.32 1.67 -4.88
CA VAL A 110 -9.13 2.79 -3.95
C VAL A 110 -10.45 3.11 -3.24
N SER A 111 -11.56 3.19 -3.96
CA SER A 111 -12.88 3.46 -3.38
C SER A 111 -13.33 2.37 -2.41
N CYS A 112 -13.12 1.10 -2.76
CA CYS A 112 -13.45 -0.02 -1.89
C CYS A 112 -12.57 -0.07 -0.63
N CYS A 113 -11.29 0.27 -0.75
CA CYS A 113 -10.34 0.35 0.37
C CYS A 113 -10.71 1.44 1.40
N LEU A 114 -11.32 2.54 0.93
CA LEU A 114 -11.77 3.64 1.78
C LEU A 114 -13.01 3.32 2.62
N GLN A 115 -13.67 2.18 2.38
CA GLN A 115 -14.82 1.77 3.19
C GLN A 115 -14.43 1.60 4.67
N PRO A 116 -15.28 2.05 5.61
CA PRO A 116 -15.03 1.89 7.04
C PRO A 116 -14.91 0.41 7.44
N ASP A 117 -15.65 -0.49 6.78
CA ASP A 117 -15.61 -1.93 7.03
C ASP A 117 -14.24 -2.57 6.75
N LYS A 118 -13.36 -1.89 6.00
CA LYS A 118 -12.02 -2.38 5.66
C LYS A 118 -10.93 -1.86 6.59
N GLN A 119 -11.23 -0.93 7.49
CA GLN A 119 -10.30 -0.43 8.50
C GLN A 119 -9.61 -1.54 9.31
N PRO A 120 -10.32 -2.54 9.88
CA PRO A 120 -9.65 -3.58 10.69
C PRO A 120 -8.68 -4.43 9.85
N LEU A 121 -8.93 -4.60 8.56
CA LEU A 121 -8.01 -5.28 7.64
C LEU A 121 -6.76 -4.43 7.40
N LEU A 122 -6.93 -3.14 7.18
CA LEU A 122 -5.82 -2.22 6.93
C LEU A 122 -4.94 -2.04 8.17
N GLU A 123 -5.53 -2.00 9.37
CA GLU A 123 -4.79 -1.93 10.64
C GLU A 123 -3.93 -3.19 10.86
N ARG A 124 -4.47 -4.39 10.60
CA ARG A 124 -3.70 -5.64 10.67
C ARG A 124 -2.53 -5.62 9.70
N PHE A 125 -2.77 -5.18 8.47
CA PHE A 125 -1.72 -5.02 7.48
C PHE A 125 -0.63 -4.04 7.97
N LEU A 126 -1.01 -2.87 8.50
CA LEU A 126 -0.06 -1.88 8.99
C LEU A 126 0.78 -2.43 10.14
N ASN A 127 0.17 -3.17 11.07
CA ASN A 127 0.90 -3.82 12.18
C ASN A 127 1.88 -4.89 11.69
N GLN A 128 1.53 -5.68 10.67
CA GLN A 128 2.47 -6.64 10.07
C GLN A 128 3.58 -5.96 9.26
N ALA A 129 3.24 -4.91 8.52
CA ALA A 129 4.18 -4.15 7.70
C ALA A 129 5.16 -3.33 8.55
N ALA A 130 4.76 -2.91 9.76
CA ALA A 130 5.66 -2.31 10.75
C ALA A 130 6.86 -3.21 11.04
N ILE A 131 6.62 -4.53 11.10
CA ILE A 131 7.63 -5.52 11.42
C ILE A 131 8.49 -5.84 10.19
N SER A 132 7.86 -5.96 9.01
CA SER A 132 8.53 -6.49 7.81
C SER A 132 9.06 -5.42 6.84
N PHE A 133 8.48 -4.22 6.86
CA PHE A 133 8.62 -3.20 5.82
C PHE A 133 8.56 -1.77 6.39
N GLN A 134 9.36 -1.51 7.41
CA GLN A 134 9.42 -0.25 8.18
C GLN A 134 9.45 1.04 7.33
N ASN A 135 10.06 0.97 6.14
CA ASN A 135 10.31 2.12 5.26
C ASN A 135 9.25 2.34 4.16
N LEU A 136 8.39 1.35 3.86
CA LEU A 136 7.49 1.43 2.70
C LEU A 136 6.26 2.31 2.94
N PHE A 137 5.83 2.46 4.19
CA PHE A 137 4.62 3.21 4.55
C PHE A 137 4.89 4.37 5.51
N THR A 138 6.15 4.70 5.77
CA THR A 138 6.54 5.81 6.65
C THR A 138 6.12 7.18 6.11
N SER A 139 5.91 7.28 4.79
CA SER A 139 5.44 8.50 4.11
C SER A 139 3.92 8.60 4.01
N VAL A 140 3.17 7.59 4.44
CA VAL A 140 1.71 7.57 4.33
C VAL A 140 1.12 8.23 5.56
N GLU A 141 0.47 9.38 5.38
CA GLU A 141 -0.07 10.16 6.50
C GLU A 141 -1.57 9.95 6.70
N ASP A 142 -2.28 9.54 5.66
CA ASP A 142 -3.75 9.50 5.64
C ASP A 142 -4.31 8.18 5.09
N HIS A 143 -5.56 7.85 5.45
CA HIS A 143 -6.25 6.64 4.97
C HIS A 143 -6.37 6.64 3.44
N PHE A 144 -6.62 7.82 2.85
CA PHE A 144 -6.63 7.95 1.40
C PHE A 144 -5.29 7.63 0.75
N GLU A 145 -4.19 8.17 1.29
CA GLU A 145 -2.85 7.90 0.78
C GLU A 145 -2.45 6.43 0.96
N LEU A 146 -2.89 5.80 2.06
CA LEU A 146 -2.69 4.37 2.28
C LEU A 146 -3.34 3.57 1.17
N CYS A 147 -4.61 3.85 0.86
CA CYS A 147 -5.33 3.17 -0.21
C CYS A 147 -4.72 3.43 -1.59
N LEU A 148 -4.29 4.66 -1.88
CA LEU A 148 -3.57 4.98 -3.12
C LEU A 148 -2.28 4.18 -3.25
N ALA A 149 -1.51 4.06 -2.18
CA ALA A 149 -0.25 3.30 -2.16
C ALA A 149 -0.48 1.79 -2.26
N LYS A 150 -1.49 1.27 -1.56
CA LYS A 150 -1.85 -0.16 -1.57
C LYS A 150 -2.33 -0.64 -2.91
N CYS A 151 -3.29 0.08 -3.47
CA CYS A 151 -3.92 -0.31 -4.72
C CYS A 151 -3.00 -0.19 -5.94
N ARG A 152 -1.77 0.35 -5.82
CA ARG A 152 -0.81 0.34 -6.93
C ARG A 152 -0.37 -1.09 -7.23
N THR A 153 -0.11 -1.37 -8.50
CA THR A 153 0.44 -2.66 -8.92
C THR A 153 1.79 -2.91 -8.23
N SER A 154 1.96 -4.09 -7.66
CA SER A 154 3.16 -4.47 -6.92
C SER A 154 3.83 -5.69 -7.55
N SER A 155 5.07 -5.97 -7.15
CA SER A 155 5.76 -7.20 -7.57
C SER A 155 5.00 -8.48 -7.18
N GLN A 156 4.09 -8.40 -6.22
CA GLN A 156 3.27 -9.53 -5.78
C GLN A 156 2.12 -9.86 -6.74
N SER A 157 1.64 -8.89 -7.53
CA SER A 157 0.59 -9.15 -8.53
C SER A 157 1.13 -9.63 -9.88
N VAL A 158 2.45 -9.72 -10.03
CA VAL A 158 3.13 -10.23 -11.22
C VAL A 158 3.84 -11.56 -10.97
N GLN A 159 4.14 -12.28 -12.05
CA GLN A 159 4.80 -13.58 -12.05
C GLN A 159 6.14 -13.48 -12.82
N HIS A 160 6.18 -13.88 -14.09
CA HIS A 160 7.36 -13.90 -14.94
C HIS A 160 7.21 -12.86 -16.06
N GLU A 161 8.29 -12.17 -16.44
CA GLU A 161 8.29 -11.16 -17.51
C GLU A 161 7.23 -10.05 -17.35
N ASN A 162 6.90 -9.67 -16.12
CA ASN A 162 5.84 -8.71 -15.79
C ASN A 162 4.41 -9.17 -16.18
N THR A 163 4.22 -10.46 -16.44
CA THR A 163 2.89 -11.03 -16.64
C THR A 163 2.14 -11.04 -15.30
N TYR A 164 0.91 -10.52 -15.29
CA TYR A 164 0.06 -10.53 -14.09
C TYR A 164 -0.36 -11.95 -13.73
N ARG A 165 -0.35 -12.27 -12.43
CA ARG A 165 -0.83 -13.56 -11.89
C ARG A 165 -2.28 -13.84 -12.25
N ASN A 166 -3.08 -12.78 -12.25
CA ASN A 166 -4.47 -12.78 -12.68
C ASN A 166 -4.76 -11.44 -13.35
N SER A 167 -5.13 -11.49 -14.63
CA SER A 167 -5.41 -10.29 -15.43
C SER A 167 -6.64 -9.51 -14.93
N GLN A 168 -7.53 -10.13 -14.16
CA GLN A 168 -8.69 -9.49 -13.53
C GLN A 168 -8.43 -8.99 -12.11
N ALA A 169 -7.26 -9.23 -11.53
CA ALA A 169 -6.94 -8.88 -10.15
C ALA A 169 -5.56 -8.22 -10.06
N LYS A 170 -5.43 -7.01 -10.64
CA LYS A 170 -4.16 -6.29 -10.77
C LYS A 170 -3.85 -5.38 -9.58
N TYR A 171 -4.90 -4.78 -9.02
CA TYR A 171 -4.83 -3.74 -7.99
C TYR A 171 -5.40 -4.28 -6.69
N CYS A 172 -4.62 -4.34 -5.62
CA CYS A 172 -5.03 -5.03 -4.40
C CYS A 172 -4.87 -4.15 -3.17
N TYR A 173 -5.87 -4.21 -2.27
CA TYR A 173 -5.76 -3.65 -0.92
C TYR A 173 -5.72 -4.74 0.17
N GLY A 174 -6.04 -5.99 -0.18
CA GLY A 174 -5.97 -7.13 0.73
C GLY A 174 -4.54 -7.56 1.08
N GLU A 175 -4.40 -8.40 2.10
CA GLU A 175 -3.11 -8.94 2.58
C GLU A 175 -2.53 -10.00 1.62
N SER A 176 -3.40 -10.74 0.92
CA SER A 176 -3.02 -11.88 0.09
C SER A 176 -2.77 -11.48 -1.36
N PRO A 177 -1.71 -11.99 -2.02
CA PRO A 177 -1.53 -11.78 -3.45
C PRO A 177 -2.67 -12.43 -4.26
N PRO A 178 -2.93 -11.97 -5.50
CA PRO A 178 -3.90 -12.60 -6.38
C PRO A 178 -3.52 -14.06 -6.70
N GLU A 179 -4.54 -14.91 -6.79
CA GLU A 179 -4.36 -16.31 -7.19
C GLU A 179 -3.68 -16.41 -8.56
N LEU A 180 -2.79 -17.38 -8.70
CA LEU A 180 -2.12 -17.68 -9.96
C LEU A 180 -3.10 -18.43 -10.86
N LEU A 181 -3.55 -17.78 -11.94
CA LEU A 181 -4.29 -18.48 -12.99
C LEU A 181 -3.32 -19.27 -13.87
N PRO A 182 -3.67 -20.50 -14.29
CA PRO A 182 -2.89 -21.22 -15.28
C PRO A 182 -2.90 -20.45 -16.60
N ILE A 183 -1.72 -20.35 -17.22
CA ILE A 183 -1.48 -19.70 -18.51
C ILE A 183 -2.07 -20.56 -19.64
#